data_AF-A0AB39SMX9-F1
#
_entry.id   AF-A0AB39SMX9-F1
#
_cell.length_a   1.000
_cell.length_b   1.000
_cell.length_c   1.000
_cell.angle_alpha   90.00
_cell.angle_beta   90.00
_cell.angle_gamma   90.00
#
_symmetry.space_group_name_H-M   'P 1'
#
loop_
_entity.id
_entity.type
_entity.pdbx_description
1 polymer ?
#
loop_
_entity_poly.entity_id
_entity_poly.type
_entity_poly.pdbx_seq_one_letter_code
_entity_poly.pdbx_strand_id
1 'polypeptide(L)'
;MAKADGATAAPRPEPDPDDVSWIEPPICPECGALIRVYPTNYDRWVSLATMELPAKEVPEPFRWRLTKPLGRSPIATGIVAVRVRGIDPLPGDPVVPAHSMMCVPD
;
A
#
# COMPACT_ATOMS: atom_id res chain seq x y z
N MET A 1 -9.27 -13.31 1.70
CA MET A 1 -9.19 -12.37 0.57
C MET A 1 -8.67 -11.04 1.07
N ALA A 2 -9.28 -9.94 0.65
CA ALA A 2 -8.88 -8.57 0.98
C ALA A 2 -8.62 -8.24 2.47
N LYS A 3 -9.45 -8.73 3.41
CA LYS A 3 -9.28 -8.46 4.85
C LYS A 3 -8.05 -9.12 5.45
N ALA A 4 -7.77 -10.38 5.08
CA ALA A 4 -6.55 -11.10 5.50
C ALA A 4 -5.28 -10.45 4.95
N ASP A 5 -5.48 -9.60 3.94
CA ASP A 5 -4.43 -9.05 3.11
C ASP A 5 -4.13 -7.58 3.44
N GLY A 6 -4.93 -6.94 4.30
CA GLY A 6 -4.85 -5.50 4.60
C GLY A 6 -5.34 -4.58 3.48
N ALA A 7 -5.84 -5.15 2.37
CA ALA A 7 -6.34 -4.41 1.20
C ALA A 7 -7.80 -3.96 1.39
N THR A 8 -8.06 -3.27 2.49
CA THR A 8 -9.40 -2.81 2.91
C THR A 8 -9.57 -1.29 2.81
N ALA A 9 -8.60 -0.59 2.21
CA ALA A 9 -8.68 0.84 2.07
C ALA A 9 -9.78 1.23 1.08
N ALA A 10 -10.42 2.39 1.33
CA ALA A 10 -11.30 3.00 0.36
C ALA A 10 -10.50 3.47 -0.87
N PRO A 11 -11.12 3.53 -2.06
CA PRO A 11 -10.48 4.16 -3.22
C PRO A 11 -10.06 5.58 -2.88
N ARG A 12 -8.82 5.96 -3.22
CA ARG A 12 -8.45 7.37 -3.16
C ARG A 12 -9.08 8.08 -4.35
N PRO A 13 -9.83 9.18 -4.16
CA PRO A 13 -10.28 9.98 -5.28
C PRO A 13 -9.05 10.47 -6.06
N GLU A 14 -9.12 10.38 -7.40
CA GLU A 14 -8.11 10.95 -8.26
C GLU A 14 -8.08 12.47 -8.03
N PRO A 15 -6.91 13.08 -7.76
CA PRO A 15 -6.83 14.53 -7.64
C PRO A 15 -7.24 15.16 -8.97
N ASP A 16 -8.02 16.23 -8.90
CA ASP A 16 -8.37 17.03 -10.07
C ASP A 16 -7.07 17.57 -10.72
N PRO A 17 -6.93 17.52 -12.05
CA PRO A 17 -5.72 18.01 -12.73
C PRO A 17 -5.42 19.50 -12.47
N ASP A 18 -6.40 20.31 -12.06
CA ASP A 18 -6.22 21.71 -11.68
C ASP A 18 -5.92 21.90 -10.17
N ASP A 19 -5.89 20.82 -9.39
CA ASP A 19 -5.59 20.84 -7.96
C ASP A 19 -4.07 20.81 -7.71
N VAL A 20 -3.46 22.00 -7.69
CA VAL A 20 -2.05 22.23 -7.30
C VAL A 20 -1.81 22.14 -5.78
N SER A 21 -2.84 21.78 -5.01
CA SER A 21 -2.73 21.60 -3.57
C SER A 21 -1.85 20.38 -3.25
N TRP A 22 -0.89 20.57 -2.35
CA TRP A 22 -0.07 19.47 -1.85
C TRP A 22 -1.00 18.49 -1.13
N ILE A 23 -1.32 17.37 -1.76
CA ILE A 23 -2.31 16.45 -1.20
C ILE A 23 -1.72 15.87 0.09
N GLU A 24 -2.29 16.25 1.23
CA GLU A 24 -1.81 15.82 2.53
C GLU A 24 -1.80 14.28 2.57
N PRO A 25 -0.72 13.66 3.08
CA PRO A 25 -0.65 12.21 3.19
C PRO A 25 -1.78 11.73 4.13
N PRO A 26 -2.58 10.75 3.71
CA PRO A 26 -3.68 10.27 4.53
C PRO A 26 -3.16 9.76 5.87
N ILE A 27 -3.90 10.01 6.94
CA ILE A 27 -3.66 9.46 8.28
C ILE A 27 -4.62 8.29 8.52
N CYS A 28 -4.15 7.28 9.24
CA CYS A 28 -5.00 6.16 9.65
C CYS A 28 -6.02 6.67 10.68
N PRO A 29 -7.33 6.47 10.47
CA PRO A 29 -8.35 6.92 11.42
C PRO A 29 -8.32 6.13 12.74
N GLU A 30 -7.70 4.94 12.76
CA GLU A 30 -7.68 4.08 13.96
C GLU A 30 -6.50 4.40 14.89
N CYS A 31 -5.29 4.66 14.37
CA CYS A 31 -4.11 4.93 15.20
C CYS A 31 -3.46 6.30 14.97
N GLY A 32 -3.99 7.13 14.06
CA GLY A 32 -3.46 8.46 13.75
C GLY A 32 -2.13 8.50 12.99
N ALA A 33 -1.54 7.35 12.65
CA ALA A 33 -0.27 7.30 11.94
C ALA A 33 -0.42 7.69 10.46
N LEU A 34 0.63 8.27 9.87
CA LEU A 34 0.67 8.57 8.44
C LEU A 34 0.68 7.28 7.62
N ILE A 35 -0.18 7.20 6.60
CA ILE A 35 -0.33 6.07 5.70
C ILE A 35 -0.23 6.51 4.24
N ARG A 36 0.03 5.54 3.35
CA ARG A 36 -0.06 5.73 1.90
C ARG A 36 -1.07 4.75 1.34
N VAL A 37 -2.01 5.24 0.55
CA VAL A 37 -3.07 4.41 -0.03
C VAL A 37 -2.75 4.18 -1.49
N TYR A 38 -2.52 2.92 -1.86
CA TYR A 38 -2.19 2.52 -3.23
C TYR A 38 -3.21 1.52 -3.78
N PRO A 39 -3.52 1.61 -5.09
CA PRO A 39 -4.31 0.58 -5.74
C PRO A 39 -3.49 -0.69 -5.93
N THR A 40 -4.16 -1.84 -5.90
CA THR A 40 -3.56 -3.16 -6.10
C THR A 40 -3.80 -3.66 -7.52
N ASN A 41 -3.11 -4.73 -7.90
CA ASN A 41 -3.27 -5.38 -9.21
C ASN A 41 -4.59 -6.16 -9.40
N TYR A 42 -5.55 -6.05 -8.48
CA TYR A 42 -6.86 -6.71 -8.54
C TYR A 42 -8.01 -5.76 -8.18
N ASP A 43 -7.85 -4.48 -8.52
CA ASP A 43 -8.88 -3.44 -8.36
C ASP A 43 -9.34 -3.24 -6.90
N ARG A 44 -8.40 -3.30 -5.97
CA ARG A 44 -8.60 -2.97 -4.55
C ARG A 44 -7.57 -1.96 -4.11
N TRP A 45 -7.73 -1.42 -2.91
CA TRP A 45 -6.80 -0.44 -2.36
C TRP A 45 -6.25 -0.93 -1.03
N VAL A 46 -4.98 -0.63 -0.78
CA VAL A 46 -4.27 -1.02 0.43
C VAL A 46 -3.65 0.21 1.09
N SER A 47 -3.83 0.31 2.41
CA SER A 47 -3.12 1.28 3.24
C SER A 47 -1.76 0.68 3.62
N LEU A 48 -0.70 1.33 3.19
CA LEU A 48 0.68 0.95 3.45
C LEU A 48 1.32 1.94 4.42
N ALA A 49 2.34 1.45 5.13
CA ALA A 49 3.24 2.31 5.88
C ALA A 49 3.95 3.31 4.97
N THR A 50 4.40 4.42 5.55
CA THR A 50 5.26 5.39 4.86
C THR A 50 6.71 4.93 4.75
N MET A 51 7.11 3.94 5.55
CA MET A 51 8.46 3.38 5.59
C MET A 51 8.53 1.98 4.97
N GLU A 52 9.66 1.70 4.34
CA GLU A 52 10.00 0.36 3.86
C GLU A 52 10.76 -0.37 4.97
N LEU A 53 10.41 -1.64 5.19
CA LEU A 53 11.07 -2.52 6.14
C LEU A 53 11.67 -3.72 5.40
N PRO A 54 12.71 -4.37 5.93
CA PRO A 54 13.22 -5.60 5.34
C PRO A 54 12.19 -6.72 5.50
N ALA A 55 12.10 -7.61 4.51
CA ALA A 55 11.11 -8.68 4.49
C ALA A 55 11.13 -9.58 5.74
N LYS A 56 12.28 -9.78 6.37
CA LYS A 56 12.41 -10.56 7.62
C LYS A 56 11.60 -9.97 8.79
N GLU A 57 11.37 -8.67 8.80
CA GLU A 57 10.67 -7.96 9.88
C GLU A 57 9.17 -7.84 9.62
N VAL A 58 8.72 -8.16 8.41
CA VAL A 58 7.31 -8.07 8.00
C VAL A 58 6.77 -9.48 7.76
N PRO A 59 5.67 -9.91 8.40
CA PRO A 59 5.05 -11.20 8.10
C PRO A 59 4.57 -11.23 6.64
N GLU A 60 4.75 -12.38 5.98
CA GLU A 60 4.36 -12.63 4.58
C GLU A 60 3.00 -12.03 4.16
N PRO A 61 1.89 -12.19 4.92
CA PRO A 61 0.59 -11.65 4.51
C PRO A 61 0.54 -10.11 4.43
N PHE A 62 1.48 -9.41 5.08
CA PHE A 62 1.56 -7.95 5.11
C PHE A 62 2.68 -7.39 4.23
N ARG A 63 3.42 -8.23 3.48
CA ARG A 63 4.48 -7.78 2.58
C ARG A 63 3.91 -7.27 1.26
N TRP A 64 4.08 -5.99 0.99
CA TRP A 64 3.72 -5.36 -0.28
C TRP A 64 4.94 -4.79 -0.99
N ARG A 65 4.89 -4.76 -2.32
CA ARG A 65 5.86 -4.05 -3.16
C ARG A 65 5.14 -3.03 -4.03
N LEU A 66 5.73 -1.85 -4.16
CA LEU A 66 5.27 -0.84 -5.10
C LEU A 66 5.91 -1.10 -6.46
N THR A 67 5.08 -1.45 -7.43
CA THR A 67 5.51 -1.75 -8.79
C THR A 67 4.89 -0.74 -9.74
N LYS A 68 5.68 -0.22 -10.67
CA LYS A 68 5.13 0.50 -11.82
C LYS A 68 4.61 -0.54 -12.81
N PRO A 69 3.30 -0.63 -13.09
CA PRO A 69 2.81 -1.60 -14.04
C PRO A 69 3.34 -1.24 -15.43
N LEU A 70 4.03 -2.19 -16.07
CA LEU A 70 4.46 -2.07 -17.46
C LEU A 70 3.22 -2.28 -18.36
N GLY A 71 2.57 -1.19 -18.76
CA GLY A 71 1.41 -1.22 -19.67
C GLY A 71 0.29 -0.26 -19.25
N ARG A 72 -0.70 -0.06 -20.14
CA ARG A 72 -1.93 0.72 -19.88
C ARG A 72 -2.73 0.05 -18.75
N SER A 73 -2.36 0.29 -17.50
CA SER A 73 -3.27 0.01 -16.39
C SER A 73 -4.46 0.97 -16.50
N PRO A 74 -5.69 0.49 -16.29
CA PRO A 74 -6.88 1.36 -16.25
C PRO A 74 -6.85 2.35 -15.09
N ILE A 75 -5.92 2.16 -14.15
CA ILE A 75 -5.69 3.03 -12.99
C ILE A 75 -4.61 4.04 -13.39
N ALA A 76 -4.96 5.33 -13.43
CA ALA A 76 -4.07 6.42 -13.83
C ALA A 76 -2.84 6.60 -12.92
N THR A 77 -2.83 5.98 -11.75
CA THR A 77 -1.66 5.94 -10.86
C THR A 77 -0.60 5.01 -11.44
N GLY A 78 0.50 5.57 -11.92
CA GLY A 78 1.64 4.82 -12.45
C GLY A 78 2.36 3.89 -11.45
N ILE A 79 1.84 3.70 -10.23
CA ILE A 79 2.39 2.84 -9.18
C ILE A 79 1.23 2.04 -8.56
N VAL A 80 1.35 0.71 -8.55
CA VAL A 80 0.41 -0.22 -7.90
C VAL A 80 1.10 -1.05 -6.82
N ALA A 81 0.37 -1.38 -5.76
CA ALA A 81 0.81 -2.28 -4.71
C ALA A 81 0.57 -3.74 -5.13
N VAL A 82 1.63 -4.53 -5.20
CA VAL A 82 1.57 -5.96 -5.56
C VAL A 82 1.94 -6.78 -4.35
N ARG A 83 1.20 -7.86 -4.11
CA ARG A 83 1.53 -8.85 -3.09
C ARG A 83 2.81 -9.59 -3.45
N VAL A 84 3.69 -9.76 -2.48
CA VAL A 84 4.86 -10.61 -2.64
C VAL A 84 4.45 -12.06 -2.37
N ARG A 85 3.89 -12.73 -3.38
CA ARG A 85 3.48 -14.17 -3.32
C ARG A 85 4.29 -15.10 -4.24
N GLY A 86 4.96 -14.56 -5.26
CA GLY A 86 5.53 -15.36 -6.36
C GLY A 86 7.04 -15.65 -6.21
N ILE A 87 7.81 -14.68 -5.75
CA ILE A 87 9.23 -14.84 -5.41
C ILE A 87 9.33 -14.37 -3.97
N ASP A 88 9.65 -15.28 -3.05
CA ASP A 88 9.86 -14.89 -1.66
C ASP A 88 11.01 -13.86 -1.64
N PRO A 89 10.76 -12.65 -1.12
CA PRO A 89 11.76 -11.62 -1.10
C PRO A 89 12.89 -12.08 -0.17
N LEU A 90 14.14 -11.76 -0.51
CA LEU A 90 15.24 -12.08 0.38
C LEU A 90 14.99 -11.43 1.76
N PRO A 91 15.48 -12.01 2.87
CA PRO A 91 15.24 -11.46 4.20
C PRO A 91 15.59 -9.96 4.36
N GLY A 92 16.54 -9.45 3.57
CA GLY A 92 16.93 -8.04 3.53
C GLY A 92 16.27 -7.20 2.44
N ASP A 93 15.45 -7.80 1.58
CA ASP A 93 14.76 -7.07 0.52
C ASP A 93 13.77 -6.05 1.11
N PRO A 94 13.71 -4.81 0.57
CA PRO A 94 12.75 -3.83 1.02
C PRO A 94 11.33 -4.26 0.62
N VAL A 95 10.44 -4.20 1.59
CA VAL A 95 8.99 -4.38 1.45
C VAL A 95 8.27 -3.26 2.18
N VAL A 96 7.11 -2.86 1.66
CA VAL A 96 6.24 -1.90 2.33
C VAL A 96 5.23 -2.71 3.15
N PRO A 97 5.23 -2.60 4.48
CA PRO A 97 4.25 -3.31 5.29
C PRO A 97 2.85 -2.71 5.11
N ALA A 98 1.84 -3.58 5.12
CA ALA A 98 0.46 -3.14 5.28
C ALA A 98 0.32 -2.39 6.61
N HIS A 99 -0.33 -1.23 6.58
CA HIS A 99 -0.46 -0.39 7.78
C HIS A 99 -1.22 -1.11 8.90
N SER A 100 -2.17 -1.98 8.57
CA SER A 100 -2.90 -2.80 9.53
C SER A 100 -2.00 -3.65 10.45
N MET A 101 -0.77 -3.95 10.04
CA MET A 101 0.22 -4.64 10.88
C MET A 101 0.74 -3.74 12.01
N MET A 102 0.88 -2.44 11.75
CA MET A 102 1.39 -1.45 12.71
C MET A 102 0.26 -0.75 13.46
N CYS A 103 -0.97 -0.88 12.99
CA CYS A 103 -2.15 -0.32 13.60
C CYS A 103 -2.51 -1.17 14.83
N VAL A 104 -2.01 -0.77 15.99
CA VAL A 104 -2.46 -1.31 17.28
C VAL A 104 -3.75 -0.57 17.65
N PRO A 105 -4.90 -1.25 17.78
CA PRO A 105 -6.11 -0.62 18.31
C PRO A 105 -5.88 -0.26 19.79
N ASP A 106 -6.15 0.99 20.17
CA ASP A 106 -6.19 1.45 21.57
C ASP A 106 -7.38 0.85 22.33
#